data_AF-A0A847C6Q5-F1
#
_entry.id   AF-A0A847C6Q5-F1
#
_cell.length_a   1.000
_cell.length_b   1.000
_cell.length_c   1.000
_cell.angle_alpha   90.00
_cell.angle_beta   90.00
_cell.angle_gamma   90.00
#
_symmetry.space_group_name_H-M   'P 1'
#
loop_
_entity.id
_entity.type
_entity.pdbx_description
1 polymer ?
#
loop_
_entity_poly.entity_id
_entity_poly.type
_entity_poly.pdbx_seq_one_letter_code
_entity_poly.pdbx_strand_id
1 'polypeptide(L)'
;MAFLEVLASEKDKIEAYDWQFLERLNDPSYPSGKKQVALYDIIGDPTPELIFTKDNSKDGLEQAELRIYYYDEGSAIHVYSKDVDALAGGGHKYALFITENGDLYYYESPGIEFPVNTLEKLELQGDSVGPALTYEAKAQTDDTFKYSLNQKELSEADYKKEMAAITGSTKAVLQYNYYQQFLNERELTKTVSFSYDDIVYKIKSALKE
;
A
#
# COMPACT_ATOMS: atom_id res chain seq x y z
N MET A 1 -13.82 8.36 -17.38
CA MET A 1 -12.94 9.45 -17.88
C MET A 1 -12.09 10.05 -16.76
N ALA A 2 -12.68 10.47 -15.63
CA ALA A 2 -11.93 11.11 -14.53
C ALA A 2 -10.69 10.34 -14.02
N PHE A 3 -10.76 9.02 -13.83
CA PHE A 3 -9.56 8.25 -13.45
C PHE A 3 -8.44 8.29 -14.50
N LEU A 4 -8.77 8.35 -15.79
CA LEU A 4 -7.75 8.48 -16.84
C LEU A 4 -7.08 9.86 -16.79
N GLU A 5 -7.82 10.90 -16.41
CA GLU A 5 -7.28 12.26 -16.26
C GLU A 5 -6.32 12.32 -15.06
N VAL A 6 -6.70 11.73 -13.92
CA VAL A 6 -5.82 11.59 -12.75
C VAL A 6 -4.55 10.84 -13.13
N LEU A 7 -4.68 9.66 -13.73
CA LEU A 7 -3.54 8.84 -14.17
C LEU A 7 -2.63 9.60 -15.14
N ALA A 8 -3.19 10.29 -16.14
CA ALA A 8 -2.41 11.06 -17.10
C ALA A 8 -1.65 12.21 -16.43
N SER A 9 -2.26 12.87 -15.43
CA SER A 9 -1.63 13.98 -14.71
C SER A 9 -0.47 13.55 -13.79
N GLU A 10 -0.47 12.30 -13.33
CA GLU A 10 0.55 11.75 -12.42
C GLU A 10 1.47 10.74 -13.10
N LYS A 11 1.33 10.52 -14.42
CA LYS A 11 2.03 9.48 -15.18
C LYS A 11 3.52 9.43 -14.89
N ASP A 12 4.22 10.56 -15.09
CA ASP A 12 5.68 10.60 -14.96
C ASP A 12 6.13 10.24 -13.54
N LYS A 13 5.36 10.61 -12.51
CA LYS A 13 5.69 10.29 -11.12
C LYS A 13 5.35 8.85 -10.75
N ILE A 14 4.27 8.31 -11.29
CA ILE A 14 3.93 6.88 -11.18
C ILE A 14 5.08 6.07 -11.79
N GLU A 15 5.44 6.34 -13.05
CA GLU A 15 6.51 5.63 -13.76
C GLU A 15 7.90 5.81 -13.13
N ALA A 16 8.15 6.95 -12.49
CA ALA A 16 9.40 7.23 -11.77
C ALA A 16 9.53 6.47 -10.45
N TYR A 17 8.43 6.10 -9.79
CA TYR A 17 8.52 5.40 -8.50
C TYR A 17 9.16 4.03 -8.67
N ASP A 18 10.29 3.83 -7.99
CA ASP A 18 11.01 2.57 -8.09
C ASP A 18 11.70 2.22 -6.78
N TRP A 19 11.02 1.43 -5.96
CA TRP A 19 11.56 1.00 -4.67
C TRP A 19 12.79 0.08 -4.77
N GLN A 20 13.13 -0.44 -5.96
CA GLN A 20 14.33 -1.26 -6.20
C GLN A 20 15.44 -0.48 -6.92
N PHE A 21 15.39 0.86 -6.91
CA PHE A 21 16.30 1.69 -7.67
C PHE A 21 17.77 1.44 -7.27
N LEU A 22 18.06 1.41 -5.97
CA LEU A 22 19.42 1.17 -5.47
C LEU A 22 19.94 -0.23 -5.82
N GLU A 23 19.10 -1.27 -5.76
CA GLU A 23 19.47 -2.61 -6.22
C GLU A 23 19.73 -2.63 -7.72
N ARG A 24 18.93 -1.92 -8.52
CA ARG A 24 19.14 -1.83 -9.97
C ARG A 24 20.34 -0.99 -10.38
N LEU A 25 20.73 -0.01 -9.58
CA LEU A 25 22.01 0.70 -9.76
C LEU A 25 23.20 -0.26 -9.63
N ASN A 26 23.10 -1.23 -8.73
CA ASN A 26 24.16 -2.22 -8.48
C ASN A 26 24.06 -3.45 -9.41
N ASP A 27 22.86 -3.87 -9.78
CA ASP A 27 22.59 -4.98 -10.70
C ASP A 27 21.38 -4.65 -11.60
N PRO A 28 21.60 -4.21 -12.85
CA PRO A 28 20.51 -3.89 -13.78
C PRO A 28 19.59 -5.06 -14.14
N SER A 29 19.96 -6.30 -13.81
CA SER A 29 19.12 -7.49 -14.02
C SER A 29 18.10 -7.70 -12.89
N TYR A 30 18.22 -6.96 -11.79
CA TYR A 30 17.27 -7.01 -10.69
C TYR A 30 15.88 -6.55 -11.19
N PRO A 31 14.80 -7.29 -10.89
CA PRO A 31 13.49 -6.99 -11.44
C PRO A 31 13.03 -5.58 -11.06
N SER A 32 12.15 -4.99 -11.88
CA SER A 32 11.58 -3.70 -11.55
C SER A 32 10.32 -3.85 -10.71
N GLY A 33 10.25 -3.12 -9.60
CA GLY A 33 9.12 -3.11 -8.66
C GLY A 33 7.86 -2.39 -9.14
N LYS A 34 7.68 -2.22 -10.46
CA LYS A 34 6.77 -1.25 -11.12
C LYS A 34 5.27 -1.58 -11.08
N LYS A 35 4.78 -2.34 -10.10
CA LYS A 35 3.35 -2.66 -9.99
C LYS A 35 2.61 -1.60 -9.17
N GLN A 36 2.47 -0.42 -9.74
CA GLN A 36 2.18 0.82 -9.01
C GLN A 36 0.71 1.24 -9.03
N VAL A 37 -0.16 0.57 -9.81
CA VAL A 37 -1.57 0.96 -9.93
C VAL A 37 -2.49 -0.25 -9.73
N ALA A 38 -3.58 -0.08 -8.99
CA ALA A 38 -4.63 -1.08 -8.81
C ALA A 38 -6.02 -0.42 -8.96
N LEU A 39 -6.99 -1.25 -9.36
CA LEU A 39 -8.42 -0.94 -9.27
C LEU A 39 -9.05 -2.00 -8.36
N TYR A 40 -9.69 -1.57 -7.29
CA TYR A 40 -10.35 -2.47 -6.35
C TYR A 40 -11.53 -1.77 -5.67
N ASP A 41 -12.65 -2.48 -5.53
CA ASP A 41 -13.79 -2.02 -4.76
C ASP A 41 -13.50 -2.18 -3.26
N ILE A 42 -13.23 -1.05 -2.60
CA ILE A 42 -12.95 -0.91 -1.17
C ILE A 42 -14.20 -0.41 -0.44
N ILE A 43 -14.97 0.48 -1.06
CA ILE A 43 -16.13 1.13 -0.44
C ILE A 43 -17.34 0.18 -0.39
N GLY A 44 -17.37 -0.87 -1.22
CA GLY A 44 -18.46 -1.82 -1.33
C GLY A 44 -19.55 -1.36 -2.28
N ASP A 45 -19.19 -0.53 -3.27
CA ASP A 45 -20.07 -0.01 -4.30
C ASP A 45 -19.68 -0.60 -5.68
N PRO A 46 -20.53 -0.50 -6.72
CA PRO A 46 -20.25 -1.15 -8.01
C PRO A 46 -19.05 -0.56 -8.77
N THR A 47 -18.47 0.54 -8.30
CA THR A 47 -17.37 1.28 -8.91
C THR A 47 -16.09 1.08 -8.11
N PRO A 48 -15.03 0.50 -8.69
CA PRO A 48 -13.77 0.31 -7.96
C PRO A 48 -13.03 1.63 -7.75
N GLU A 49 -12.30 1.73 -6.64
CA GLU A 49 -11.36 2.82 -6.37
C GLU A 49 -10.08 2.68 -7.19
N LEU A 50 -9.54 3.82 -7.63
CA LEU A 50 -8.22 3.94 -8.22
C LEU A 50 -7.17 4.10 -7.11
N ILE A 51 -6.20 3.18 -7.10
CA ILE A 51 -5.13 3.15 -6.11
C ILE A 51 -3.80 3.21 -6.85
N PHE A 52 -2.91 4.11 -6.44
CA PHE A 52 -1.55 4.10 -6.99
C PHE A 52 -0.50 4.63 -6.04
N THR A 53 0.74 4.20 -6.23
CA THR A 53 1.92 4.81 -5.61
C THR A 53 2.67 5.64 -6.64
N LYS A 54 3.13 6.82 -6.25
CA LYS A 54 3.92 7.71 -7.10
C LYS A 54 5.14 8.26 -6.38
N ASP A 55 6.16 8.65 -7.15
CA ASP A 55 7.27 9.42 -6.64
C ASP A 55 6.75 10.76 -6.10
N ASN A 56 7.24 11.12 -4.92
CA ASN A 56 6.97 12.38 -4.25
C ASN A 56 8.28 13.08 -3.84
N SER A 57 9.41 12.64 -4.41
CA SER A 57 10.70 13.21 -4.11
C SER A 57 10.80 14.63 -4.72
N LYS A 58 11.27 15.59 -3.91
CA LYS A 58 11.56 16.94 -4.42
C LYS A 58 12.96 17.05 -5.01
N ASP A 59 13.89 16.16 -4.62
CA ASP A 59 15.31 16.21 -4.97
C ASP A 59 15.96 14.82 -5.20
N GLY A 60 15.18 13.80 -5.59
CA GLY A 60 15.73 12.48 -5.98
C GLY A 60 16.28 11.63 -4.83
N LEU A 61 15.77 11.86 -3.62
CA LEU A 61 16.18 11.19 -2.38
C LEU A 61 15.05 10.27 -1.84
N GLU A 62 14.36 9.59 -2.75
CA GLU A 62 13.29 8.58 -2.55
C GLU A 62 12.30 8.87 -1.40
N GLN A 63 11.23 9.58 -1.76
CA GLN A 63 9.97 9.64 -1.03
C GLN A 63 8.86 9.22 -1.98
N ALA A 64 7.98 8.30 -1.59
CA ALA A 64 6.80 7.97 -2.39
C ALA A 64 5.50 8.28 -1.65
N GLU A 65 4.40 8.35 -2.39
CA GLU A 65 3.07 8.65 -1.86
C GLU A 65 2.08 7.64 -2.44
N LEU A 66 1.40 6.90 -1.55
CA LEU A 66 0.26 6.07 -1.86
C LEU A 66 -0.99 6.95 -1.90
N ARG A 67 -1.80 6.83 -2.96
CA ARG A 67 -3.06 7.54 -3.13
C ARG A 67 -4.22 6.61 -3.43
N ILE A 68 -5.40 6.99 -2.94
CA ILE A 68 -6.69 6.35 -3.27
C ILE A 68 -7.68 7.43 -3.73
N TYR A 69 -8.33 7.16 -4.85
CA TYR A 69 -9.40 7.98 -5.41
C TYR A 69 -10.65 7.12 -5.60
N TYR A 70 -11.82 7.66 -5.22
CA TYR A 70 -13.11 7.08 -5.62
C TYR A 70 -13.69 7.87 -6.78
N TYR A 71 -14.68 7.29 -7.45
CA TYR A 71 -15.40 7.94 -8.54
C TYR A 71 -16.80 8.36 -8.10
N ASP A 72 -17.15 9.61 -8.32
CA ASP A 72 -18.47 10.16 -8.02
C ASP A 72 -18.97 11.02 -9.17
N GLU A 73 -20.12 10.68 -9.73
CA GLU A 73 -20.87 11.49 -10.73
C GLU A 73 -20.00 12.17 -11.81
N GLY A 74 -18.97 11.50 -12.33
CA GLY A 74 -18.09 12.07 -13.37
C GLY A 74 -16.75 12.61 -12.88
N SER A 75 -16.52 12.65 -11.57
CA SER A 75 -15.31 13.16 -10.93
C SER A 75 -14.52 12.04 -10.24
N ALA A 76 -13.20 12.20 -10.15
CA ALA A 76 -12.33 11.36 -9.34
C ALA A 76 -11.97 12.15 -8.08
N ILE A 77 -12.39 11.67 -6.92
CA ILE A 77 -12.24 12.38 -5.66
C ILE A 77 -11.16 11.70 -4.84
N HIS A 78 -10.15 12.49 -4.45
CA HIS A 78 -9.02 12.02 -3.64
C HIS A 78 -9.48 11.83 -2.20
N VAL A 79 -9.33 10.60 -1.67
CA VAL A 79 -9.83 10.25 -0.31
C VAL A 79 -8.75 9.76 0.63
N TYR A 80 -7.56 9.44 0.11
CA TYR A 80 -6.46 8.94 0.93
C TYR A 80 -5.11 9.34 0.36
N SER A 81 -4.22 9.79 1.23
CA SER A 81 -2.80 9.91 0.95
C SER A 81 -2.01 9.41 2.14
N LYS A 82 -0.93 8.67 1.86
CA LYS A 82 0.08 8.33 2.85
C LYS A 82 1.45 8.36 2.20
N ASP A 83 2.40 9.03 2.84
CA ASP A 83 3.80 8.90 2.48
C ASP A 83 4.22 7.45 2.74
N VAL A 84 4.73 6.80 1.71
CA VAL A 84 5.21 5.42 1.74
C VAL A 84 6.61 5.46 1.16
N ASP A 85 7.59 4.78 1.75
CA ASP A 85 9.00 4.90 1.36
C ASP A 85 9.59 6.27 1.71
N ALA A 86 10.48 6.33 2.71
CA ALA A 86 11.30 7.50 3.02
C ALA A 86 12.75 7.04 3.25
N LEU A 87 13.72 7.74 2.65
CA LEU A 87 15.14 7.39 2.72
C LEU A 87 15.66 7.20 4.16
N ALA A 88 15.82 5.92 4.49
CA ALA A 88 16.68 5.37 5.53
C ALA A 88 17.15 3.99 5.05
N GLY A 89 18.01 3.96 4.03
CA GLY A 89 18.88 2.81 3.73
C GLY A 89 18.20 1.45 3.49
N GLY A 90 17.16 1.37 2.67
CA GLY A 90 16.65 0.09 2.12
C GLY A 90 15.84 -0.78 3.09
N GLY A 91 15.26 -0.18 4.13
CA GLY A 91 14.54 -0.91 5.19
C GLY A 91 13.03 -0.70 5.26
N HIS A 92 12.46 0.30 4.58
CA HIS A 92 11.04 0.61 4.64
C HIS A 92 10.23 -0.41 3.83
N LYS A 93 9.31 -1.10 4.50
CA LYS A 93 8.46 -2.13 3.91
C LYS A 93 7.02 -1.78 4.13
N TYR A 94 6.19 -1.86 3.09
CA TYR A 94 4.76 -1.67 3.21
C TYR A 94 3.97 -2.64 2.34
N ALA A 95 2.70 -2.80 2.70
CA ALA A 95 1.70 -3.33 1.79
C ALA A 95 0.31 -2.81 2.10
N LEU A 96 -0.46 -2.67 1.03
CA LEU A 96 -1.90 -2.46 1.06
C LEU A 96 -2.58 -3.74 0.57
N PHE A 97 -3.47 -4.30 1.37
CA PHE A 97 -4.12 -5.58 1.07
C PHE A 97 -5.55 -5.65 1.60
N ILE A 98 -6.34 -6.56 1.03
CA ILE A 98 -7.74 -6.81 1.36
C ILE A 98 -7.85 -8.21 1.95
N THR A 99 -8.64 -8.37 3.01
CA THR A 99 -8.94 -9.68 3.61
C THR A 99 -10.12 -10.38 2.94
N GLU A 100 -10.36 -11.65 3.25
CA GLU A 100 -11.52 -12.42 2.78
C GLU A 100 -12.85 -11.78 3.17
N ASN A 101 -12.89 -11.02 4.27
CA ASN A 101 -14.08 -10.30 4.71
C ASN A 101 -14.27 -8.95 3.99
N GLY A 102 -13.32 -8.54 3.14
CA GLY A 102 -13.36 -7.26 2.42
C GLY A 102 -12.71 -6.10 3.18
N ASP A 103 -12.08 -6.33 4.33
CA ASP A 103 -11.43 -5.27 5.09
C ASP A 103 -10.12 -4.83 4.43
N LEU A 104 -9.90 -3.51 4.31
CA LEU A 104 -8.66 -2.92 3.81
C LEU A 104 -7.65 -2.72 4.94
N TYR A 105 -6.43 -3.21 4.73
CA TYR A 105 -5.33 -3.05 5.66
C TYR A 105 -4.09 -2.46 5.00
N TYR A 106 -3.42 -1.59 5.73
CA TYR A 106 -2.11 -1.05 5.39
C TYR A 106 -1.10 -1.48 6.45
N TYR A 107 -0.05 -2.19 6.03
CA TYR A 107 1.08 -2.56 6.86
C TYR A 107 2.28 -1.68 6.53
N GLU A 108 3.05 -1.31 7.55
CA GLU A 108 4.29 -0.56 7.40
C GLU A 108 5.33 -1.02 8.44
N SER A 109 6.59 -1.12 8.00
CA SER A 109 7.76 -1.42 8.80
C SER A 109 8.87 -0.49 8.31
N PRO A 110 9.09 0.65 8.97
CA PRO A 110 10.01 1.67 8.49
C PRO A 110 11.49 1.35 8.76
N GLY A 111 11.79 0.16 9.26
CA GLY A 111 13.15 -0.33 9.45
C GLY A 111 13.76 0.05 10.79
N ILE A 112 15.07 -0.18 10.93
CA ILE A 112 15.79 -0.04 12.20
C ILE A 112 15.89 1.40 12.72
N GLU A 113 15.75 2.40 11.84
CA GLU A 113 15.82 3.82 12.22
C GLU A 113 14.51 4.31 12.86
N PHE A 114 13.40 3.64 12.58
CA PHE A 114 12.07 3.92 13.10
C PHE A 114 11.41 2.61 13.53
N PRO A 115 11.66 2.14 14.77
CA PRO A 115 11.39 0.76 15.11
C PRO A 115 9.93 0.55 15.54
N VAL A 116 8.98 1.13 14.80
CA VAL A 116 7.55 0.95 15.02
C VAL A 116 6.97 0.33 13.76
N ASN A 117 6.63 -0.94 13.84
CA ASN A 117 5.82 -1.57 12.80
C ASN A 117 4.36 -1.26 13.09
N THR A 118 3.61 -0.90 12.05
CA THR A 118 2.18 -0.60 12.15
C THR A 118 1.37 -1.48 11.22
N LEU A 119 0.18 -1.87 11.68
CA LEU A 119 -0.87 -2.43 10.84
C LEU A 119 -2.16 -1.64 11.10
N GLU A 120 -2.63 -0.97 10.07
CA GLU A 120 -3.80 -0.09 10.12
C GLU A 120 -4.95 -0.74 9.36
N LYS A 121 -6.12 -0.87 10.01
CA LYS A 121 -7.38 -1.13 9.30
C LYS A 121 -7.89 0.20 8.76
N LEU A 122 -7.99 0.33 7.44
CA LEU A 122 -8.45 1.54 6.79
C LEU A 122 -9.95 1.45 6.50
N GLU A 123 -10.70 2.49 6.85
CA GLU A 123 -12.14 2.59 6.61
C GLU A 123 -12.50 3.98 6.09
N LEU A 124 -13.61 4.09 5.36
CA LEU A 124 -14.19 5.37 4.98
C LEU A 124 -14.79 6.06 6.22
N GLN A 125 -14.32 7.26 6.50
CA GLN A 125 -14.70 8.10 7.63
C GLN A 125 -15.17 9.45 7.08
N GLY A 126 -16.46 9.56 6.80
CA GLY A 126 -17.01 10.70 6.06
C GLY A 126 -16.50 10.69 4.61
N ASP A 127 -15.81 11.76 4.21
CA ASP A 127 -15.31 11.95 2.84
C ASP A 127 -13.83 11.52 2.67
N SER A 128 -13.26 10.80 3.65
CA SER A 128 -11.84 10.41 3.64
C SER A 128 -11.66 9.00 4.17
N VAL A 129 -10.64 8.30 3.69
CA VAL A 129 -10.22 7.01 4.25
C VAL A 129 -9.19 7.27 5.34
N GLY A 130 -9.29 6.54 6.44
CA GLY A 130 -8.35 6.66 7.56
C GLY A 130 -8.32 5.42 8.45
N PRO A 131 -7.34 5.34 9.37
CA PRO A 131 -7.22 4.21 10.28
C PRO A 131 -8.41 4.18 11.26
N ALA A 132 -9.17 3.09 11.24
CA ALA A 132 -10.17 2.76 12.25
C ALA A 132 -9.56 1.95 13.41
N LEU A 133 -8.56 1.12 13.09
CA LEU A 133 -7.75 0.37 14.05
C LEU A 133 -6.28 0.53 13.69
N THR A 134 -5.41 0.66 14.69
CA THR A 134 -3.96 0.68 14.54
C THR A 134 -3.34 -0.28 15.53
N TYR A 135 -2.70 -1.33 15.02
CA TYR A 135 -1.81 -2.20 15.77
C TYR A 135 -0.39 -1.67 15.65
N GLU A 136 0.35 -1.61 16.75
CA GLU A 136 1.74 -1.18 16.75
C GLU A 136 2.63 -2.21 17.46
N ALA A 137 3.82 -2.44 16.90
CA ALA A 137 4.92 -3.12 17.57
C ALA A 137 6.11 -2.16 17.61
N LYS A 138 6.36 -1.58 18.79
CA LYS A 138 7.41 -0.59 19.03
C LYS A 138 8.61 -1.23 19.73
N ALA A 139 9.76 -1.28 19.08
CA ALA A 139 10.97 -1.77 19.73
C ALA A 139 11.37 -0.86 20.90
N GLN A 140 11.94 -1.50 21.90
CA GLN A 140 12.46 -0.90 23.12
C GLN A 140 14.00 -0.94 23.09
N THR A 141 14.62 -0.29 24.07
CA THR A 141 16.09 -0.21 24.18
C THR A 141 16.75 -1.52 24.61
N ASP A 142 15.97 -2.52 25.02
CA ASP A 142 16.42 -3.82 25.54
C ASP A 142 16.13 -4.97 24.56
N ASP A 143 16.03 -4.67 23.26
CA ASP A 143 15.69 -5.61 22.19
C ASP A 143 14.32 -6.29 22.34
N THR A 144 13.44 -5.75 23.20
CA THR A 144 12.04 -6.17 23.31
C THR A 144 11.10 -5.27 22.50
N PHE A 145 9.83 -5.66 22.40
CA PHE A 145 8.78 -4.85 21.76
C PHE A 145 7.64 -4.59 22.74
N LYS A 146 7.08 -3.38 22.66
CA LYS A 146 5.76 -3.06 23.23
C LYS A 146 4.71 -3.10 22.14
N TYR A 147 3.59 -3.72 22.46
CA TYR A 147 2.50 -3.92 21.53
C TYR A 147 1.29 -3.08 21.96
N SER A 148 0.61 -2.48 20.99
CA SER A 148 -0.58 -1.69 21.25
C SER A 148 -1.67 -1.96 20.20
N LEU A 149 -2.93 -1.76 20.61
CA LEU A 149 -4.08 -1.59 19.73
C LEU A 149 -4.71 -0.24 20.08
N ASN A 150 -4.75 0.69 19.14
CA ASN A 150 -5.24 2.06 19.35
C ASN A 150 -4.60 2.70 20.60
N GLN A 151 -3.27 2.57 20.72
CA GLN A 151 -2.46 3.06 21.84
C GLN A 151 -2.73 2.39 23.20
N LYS A 152 -3.66 1.44 23.28
CA LYS A 152 -3.89 0.62 24.47
C LYS A 152 -2.95 -0.59 24.43
N GLU A 153 -2.26 -0.84 25.53
CA GLU A 153 -1.32 -1.95 25.64
C GLU A 153 -1.98 -3.30 25.33
N LEU A 154 -1.27 -4.12 24.57
CA LEU A 154 -1.64 -5.48 24.17
C LEU A 154 -0.50 -6.44 24.55
N SER A 155 -0.83 -7.68 24.90
CA SER A 155 0.21 -8.69 25.13
C SER A 155 0.87 -9.09 23.80
N GLU A 156 2.12 -9.54 23.82
CA GLU A 156 2.80 -10.07 22.63
C GLU A 156 2.03 -11.24 22.01
N ALA A 157 1.48 -12.12 22.85
CA ALA A 157 0.73 -13.29 22.42
C ALA A 157 -0.56 -12.89 21.68
N ASP A 158 -1.30 -11.92 22.21
CA ASP A 158 -2.51 -11.42 21.57
C ASP A 158 -2.17 -10.67 20.27
N TYR A 159 -1.14 -9.82 20.28
CA TYR A 159 -0.68 -9.13 19.07
C TYR A 159 -0.34 -10.13 17.96
N LYS A 160 0.50 -11.12 18.23
CA LYS A 160 0.91 -12.11 17.23
C LYS A 160 -0.26 -12.94 16.71
N LYS A 161 -1.22 -13.27 17.58
CA LYS A 161 -2.44 -13.99 17.20
C LYS A 161 -3.29 -13.17 16.24
N GLU A 162 -3.54 -11.90 16.54
CA GLU A 162 -4.30 -11.00 15.67
C GLU A 162 -3.59 -10.79 14.33
N MET A 163 -2.28 -10.52 14.35
CA MET A 163 -1.48 -10.37 13.13
C MET A 163 -1.57 -11.62 12.24
N ALA A 164 -1.43 -12.82 12.82
CA ALA A 164 -1.53 -14.08 12.08
C ALA A 164 -2.94 -14.31 11.50
N ALA A 165 -3.99 -13.93 12.23
CA ALA A 165 -5.36 -14.04 11.75
C ALA A 165 -5.64 -13.09 10.58
N ILE A 166 -5.28 -11.81 10.71
CA ILE A 166 -5.51 -10.79 9.67
C ILE A 166 -4.73 -11.14 8.41
N THR A 167 -3.42 -11.36 8.53
CA THR A 167 -2.56 -11.65 7.38
C THR A 167 -2.86 -13.02 6.77
N GLY A 168 -3.25 -14.00 7.60
CA GLY A 168 -3.71 -15.32 7.16
C GLY A 168 -5.02 -15.30 6.37
N SER A 169 -5.81 -14.23 6.50
CA SER A 169 -7.06 -13.99 5.76
C SER A 169 -6.89 -13.10 4.53
N THR A 170 -5.67 -12.91 4.02
CA THR A 170 -5.43 -12.06 2.84
C THR A 170 -6.06 -12.65 1.58
N LYS A 171 -6.98 -11.89 0.97
CA LYS A 171 -7.65 -12.20 -0.30
C LYS A 171 -6.91 -11.62 -1.51
N ALA A 172 -6.44 -10.38 -1.41
CA ALA A 172 -5.76 -9.69 -2.50
C ALA A 172 -4.73 -8.69 -1.97
N VAL A 173 -3.59 -8.58 -2.65
CA VAL A 173 -2.58 -7.54 -2.38
C VAL A 173 -2.67 -6.49 -3.48
N LEU A 174 -2.88 -5.24 -3.07
CA LEU A 174 -3.16 -4.10 -3.95
C LEU A 174 -1.87 -3.33 -4.31
N GLN A 175 -1.02 -3.05 -3.34
CA GLN A 175 0.26 -2.33 -3.49
C GLN A 175 1.27 -2.86 -2.48
N TYR A 176 2.56 -2.87 -2.81
CA TYR A 176 3.62 -3.25 -1.88
C TYR A 176 5.03 -2.88 -2.34
N ASN A 177 5.95 -2.73 -1.39
CA ASN A 177 7.41 -2.84 -1.62
C ASN A 177 7.98 -3.96 -0.70
N TYR A 178 8.98 -4.73 -1.17
CA TYR A 178 9.64 -5.83 -0.43
C TYR A 178 8.74 -6.90 0.28
N TYR A 179 7.44 -6.97 -0.04
CA TYR A 179 6.44 -7.71 0.77
C TYR A 179 6.48 -9.24 0.71
N GLN A 180 7.30 -9.83 -0.15
CA GLN A 180 7.47 -11.30 -0.17
C GLN A 180 7.96 -11.87 1.17
N GLN A 181 8.62 -11.06 2.00
CA GLN A 181 9.11 -11.48 3.32
C GLN A 181 8.03 -11.49 4.42
N PHE A 182 6.88 -10.81 4.23
CA PHE A 182 5.86 -10.70 5.29
C PHE A 182 4.86 -11.87 5.28
N LEU A 183 4.64 -12.52 4.14
CA LEU A 183 3.67 -13.62 4.00
C LEU A 183 4.29 -15.02 3.97
N ASN A 184 5.57 -15.18 4.35
CA ASN A 184 6.29 -16.47 4.34
C ASN A 184 6.05 -17.25 3.04
N GLU A 185 6.46 -16.70 1.90
CA GLU A 185 6.48 -17.42 0.61
C GLU A 185 5.13 -18.03 0.19
N ARG A 186 4.00 -17.62 0.78
CA ARG A 186 2.69 -18.01 0.27
C ARG A 186 2.56 -17.39 -1.12
N GLU A 187 2.36 -18.25 -2.12
CA GLU A 187 1.97 -17.81 -3.46
C GLU A 187 0.80 -16.83 -3.30
N LEU A 188 1.04 -15.55 -3.57
CA LEU A 188 0.04 -14.52 -3.52
C LEU A 188 -1.08 -14.92 -4.48
N THR A 189 -2.21 -15.37 -3.94
CA THR A 189 -3.29 -15.95 -4.75
C THR A 189 -3.96 -14.94 -5.68
N LYS A 190 -3.68 -13.63 -5.54
CA LYS A 190 -3.93 -12.64 -6.59
C LYS A 190 -3.27 -11.29 -6.27
N THR A 191 -2.11 -11.00 -6.86
CA THR A 191 -1.69 -9.60 -7.02
C THR A 191 -2.57 -8.96 -8.08
N VAL A 192 -3.28 -7.88 -7.73
CA VAL A 192 -4.20 -7.16 -8.64
C VAL A 192 -3.66 -5.80 -9.07
N SER A 193 -2.35 -5.62 -9.00
CA SER A 193 -1.66 -4.45 -9.50
C SER A 193 -1.16 -4.64 -10.93
N PHE A 194 -1.19 -3.53 -11.67
CA PHE A 194 -0.92 -3.44 -13.09
C PHE A 194 0.17 -2.40 -13.35
N SER A 195 0.80 -2.49 -14.52
CA SER A 195 1.56 -1.36 -15.06
C SER A 195 0.62 -0.22 -15.47
N TYR A 196 1.17 1.00 -15.63
CA TYR A 196 0.41 2.15 -16.11
C TYR A 196 -0.29 1.88 -17.46
N ASP A 197 0.42 1.31 -18.43
CA ASP A 197 -0.15 1.05 -19.76
C ASP A 197 -1.26 -0.01 -19.71
N ASP A 198 -1.07 -1.07 -18.90
CA ASP A 198 -2.07 -2.12 -18.73
C ASP A 198 -3.37 -1.60 -18.11
N ILE A 199 -3.26 -0.72 -17.10
CA ILE A 199 -4.45 -0.19 -16.43
C ILE A 199 -5.20 0.81 -17.31
N VAL A 200 -4.48 1.66 -18.06
CA VAL A 200 -5.08 2.56 -19.05
C VAL A 200 -5.82 1.78 -20.12
N TYR A 201 -5.23 0.68 -20.61
CA TYR A 201 -5.89 -0.20 -21.57
C TYR A 201 -7.17 -0.83 -20.99
N LYS A 202 -7.12 -1.34 -19.75
CA LYS A 202 -8.27 -1.94 -19.06
C LYS A 202 -9.42 -0.96 -18.87
N ILE A 203 -9.13 0.24 -18.35
CA ILE A 203 -10.15 1.29 -18.15
C ILE A 203 -10.78 1.68 -19.49
N LYS A 204 -9.97 1.90 -20.54
CA LYS A 204 -10.48 2.24 -21.87
C LYS A 204 -11.32 1.13 -22.50
N SER A 205 -11.03 -0.13 -22.19
CA SER A 205 -11.77 -1.28 -22.73
C SER A 205 -13.12 -1.45 -22.03
N ALA A 206 -13.18 -1.24 -20.71
CA ALA A 206 -14.42 -1.29 -19.94
C ALA A 206 -15.40 -0.15 -20.29
N LEU A 207 -14.90 0.98 -20.82
CA LEU A 207 -15.70 2.13 -21.24
C LEU A 207 -16.19 2.06 -22.70
N LYS A 208 -15.84 1.01 -23.45
CA LYS A 208 -16.22 0.83 -24.87
C LYS A 208 -17.45 -0.07 -25.06
N GLU A 209 -18.13 -0.45 -23.98
CA GLU A 209 -19.47 -1.05 -23.97
C GLU A 209 -20.54 0.05 -23.79
#